data_AF-A0A0L0FL73-F1
#
_entry.id   AF-A0A0L0FL73-F1
#
_cell.length_a   1.000
_cell.length_b   1.000
_cell.length_c   1.000
_cell.angle_alpha   90.00
_cell.angle_beta   90.00
_cell.angle_gamma   90.00
#
_symmetry.space_group_name_H-M   'P 1'
#
loop_
_entity.id
_entity.type
_entity.pdbx_description
1 polymer ?
#
loop_
_entity_poly.entity_id
_entity_poly.type
_entity_poly.pdbx_seq_one_letter_code
_entity_poly.pdbx_strand_id
1 'polypeptide(L)'
;MSTGIYLTDLTFIEEGNPDKLPGGQINFNKRRIFAGTITQILDYQKNEYNFTVVNGLRWHLTHLFLSWNEDGLYKQSLLVEPRQN
;
A
#
# COMPACT_ATOMS: atom_id res chain seq x y z
N MET A 1 -0.26 -10.47 2.35
CA MET A 1 -0.82 -9.62 1.27
C MET A 1 -0.26 -8.21 1.42
N SER A 2 -0.02 -7.50 0.32
CA SER A 2 0.50 -6.12 0.35
C SER A 2 -0.64 -5.11 0.46
N THR A 3 -0.36 -3.92 0.99
CA THR A 3 -1.33 -2.81 1.08
C THR A 3 -1.94 -2.45 -0.27
N GLY A 4 -1.18 -2.58 -1.35
CA GLY A 4 -1.66 -2.33 -2.71
C GLY A 4 -2.82 -3.24 -3.13
N ILE A 5 -2.82 -4.51 -2.71
CA ILE A 5 -3.91 -5.45 -3.02
C ILE A 5 -5.22 -4.99 -2.37
N TYR A 6 -5.17 -4.63 -1.08
CA TYR A 6 -6.35 -4.13 -0.38
C TYR A 6 -6.86 -2.81 -0.94
N LEU A 7 -5.97 -1.90 -1.35
CA LEU A 7 -6.34 -0.66 -2.02
C LEU A 7 -7.07 -0.95 -3.33
N THR A 8 -6.55 -1.88 -4.14
CA THR A 8 -7.20 -2.31 -5.39
C THR A 8 -8.59 -2.89 -5.13
N ASP A 9 -8.74 -3.77 -4.13
CA ASP A 9 -10.04 -4.33 -3.77
C ASP A 9 -11.03 -3.25 -3.33
N LEU A 10 -10.60 -2.30 -2.49
CA LEU A 10 -11.45 -1.19 -2.05
C LEU A 10 -11.87 -0.31 -3.24
N THR A 11 -10.96 -0.02 -4.16
CA THR A 11 -11.28 0.73 -5.39
C THR A 11 -12.30 -0.03 -6.24
N PHE A 12 -12.11 -1.34 -6.46
CA PHE A 12 -13.05 -2.15 -7.23
C PHE A 12 -14.45 -2.22 -6.59
N ILE A 13 -14.52 -2.34 -5.26
CA ILE A 13 -15.80 -2.30 -4.54
C ILE A 13 -16.49 -0.96 -4.77
N GLU A 14 -15.72 0.13 -4.73
CA GLU A 14 -16.24 1.47 -4.77
C GLU A 14 -16.73 1.89 -6.16
N GLU A 15 -15.98 1.53 -7.21
CA GLU A 15 -16.34 1.79 -8.61
C GLU A 15 -17.36 0.79 -9.16
N GLY A 16 -17.32 -0.47 -8.71
CA GLY A 16 -18.17 -1.54 -9.22
C GLY A 16 -19.58 -1.58 -8.63
N ASN A 17 -19.85 -0.84 -7.55
CA ASN A 17 -21.14 -0.86 -6.86
C ASN A 17 -21.67 0.55 -6.57
N PRO A 18 -22.94 0.87 -6.91
CA PRO A 18 -23.52 2.16 -6.58
C PRO A 18 -23.76 2.29 -5.07
N ASP A 19 -23.59 3.50 -4.54
CA ASP A 19 -23.84 3.81 -3.12
C ASP A 19 -25.30 3.65 -2.70
N LYS A 20 -26.21 3.82 -3.66
CA LYS A 20 -27.65 3.75 -3.47
C LYS A 20 -28.27 2.78 -4.45
N LEU A 21 -29.29 2.06 -3.98
CA LEU A 21 -30.15 1.23 -4.81
C LEU A 21 -31.10 2.12 -5.65
N PRO A 22 -31.71 1.57 -6.71
CA PRO A 22 -32.84 2.23 -7.39
C PRO A 22 -33.92 2.59 -6.36
N GLY A 23 -34.25 3.87 -6.23
CA GLY A 23 -35.12 4.39 -5.16
C GLY A 23 -34.40 5.14 -4.04
N GLY A 24 -33.06 5.31 -4.13
CA GLY A 24 -32.30 6.24 -3.29
C GLY A 24 -31.92 5.71 -1.90
N GLN A 25 -32.28 4.47 -1.58
CA GLN A 25 -31.91 3.78 -0.35
C GLN A 25 -30.44 3.39 -0.37
N ILE A 26 -29.77 3.33 0.78
CA ILE A 26 -28.35 2.96 0.87
C ILE A 26 -28.16 1.50 0.43
N ASN A 27 -27.14 1.28 -0.39
CA ASN A 27 -26.72 -0.08 -0.77
C ASN A 27 -25.89 -0.71 0.37
N PHE A 28 -26.58 -1.35 1.32
CA PHE A 28 -25.93 -2.03 2.44
C PHE A 28 -25.04 -3.20 2.01
N ASN A 29 -25.29 -3.81 0.85
CA ASN A 29 -24.44 -4.88 0.33
C ASN A 29 -23.03 -4.33 0.01
N LYS A 30 -22.95 -3.20 -0.70
CA LYS A 30 -21.68 -2.49 -0.93
C LYS A 30 -20.95 -2.19 0.39
N ARG A 31 -21.67 -1.65 1.37
CA ARG A 31 -21.10 -1.33 2.70
C ARG A 31 -20.59 -2.56 3.43
N ARG A 32 -21.28 -3.70 3.31
CA ARG A 32 -20.86 -4.97 3.93
C ARG A 32 -19.56 -5.50 3.33
N ILE A 33 -19.43 -5.46 2.01
CA ILE A 33 -18.21 -5.93 1.32
C ILE A 33 -17.03 -5.02 1.70
N PHE A 34 -17.23 -3.70 1.63
CA PHE A 34 -16.22 -2.70 2.03
C PHE A 34 -15.75 -2.89 3.48
N ALA A 35 -16.69 -3.07 4.41
CA ALA A 35 -16.39 -3.33 5.81
C ALA A 35 -15.60 -4.64 5.99
N GLY A 36 -15.95 -5.70 5.26
CA GLY A 36 -15.24 -6.97 5.29
C GLY A 36 -13.77 -6.84 4.88
N THR A 37 -13.46 -6.02 3.87
CA THR A 37 -12.07 -5.72 3.46
C THR A 37 -11.32 -4.96 4.55
N ILE A 38 -11.96 -3.97 5.19
CA ILE A 38 -11.37 -3.25 6.33
C ILE A 38 -11.11 -4.18 7.52
N THR A 39 -12.06 -5.06 7.86
CA THR A 39 -11.89 -6.00 8.97
C THR A 39 -10.66 -6.88 8.76
N GLN A 40 -10.44 -7.38 7.55
CA GLN A 40 -9.23 -8.15 7.24
C GLN A 40 -7.95 -7.33 7.47
N ILE A 41 -7.90 -6.07 7.02
CA ILE A 41 -6.74 -5.19 7.28
C ILE A 41 -6.49 -5.07 8.78
N LEU A 42 -7.54 -4.82 9.57
CA LEU A 42 -7.45 -4.67 11.02
C LEU A 42 -6.96 -5.95 11.71
N ASP A 43 -7.39 -7.12 11.23
CA ASP A 43 -6.94 -8.41 11.77
C ASP A 43 -5.41 -8.59 11.60
N TYR A 44 -4.85 -8.17 10.46
CA TYR A 44 -3.39 -8.17 10.26
C TYR A 44 -2.66 -7.14 11.11
N GLN A 45 -3.31 -6.02 11.47
CA GLN A 45 -2.73 -4.98 12.32
C GLN A 45 -2.82 -5.29 13.82
N LYS A 46 -3.65 -6.25 14.22
CA LYS A 46 -3.96 -6.53 15.62
C LYS A 46 -2.76 -7.03 16.44
N ASN A 47 -1.85 -7.77 15.81
CA ASN A 47 -0.71 -8.37 16.49
C ASN A 47 0.55 -7.57 16.21
N GLU A 48 1.19 -7.09 17.27
CA GLU A 48 2.50 -6.49 17.18
C GLU A 48 3.58 -7.55 16.95
N TYR A 49 4.62 -7.19 16.21
CA TYR A 49 5.78 -8.05 16.08
C TYR A 49 6.63 -7.99 17.33
N ASN A 50 7.07 -9.15 17.81
CA ASN A 50 8.00 -9.24 18.94
C ASN A 50 9.45 -8.98 18.49
N PHE A 51 9.75 -7.72 18.13
CA PHE A 51 11.10 -7.30 17.71
C PHE A 51 11.71 -6.32 18.71
N THR A 52 13.01 -6.46 18.94
CA THR A 52 13.79 -5.49 19.71
C THR A 52 14.27 -4.34 18.81
N VAL A 53 14.08 -3.11 19.27
CA VAL A 53 14.53 -1.93 18.56
C VAL A 53 16.04 -1.77 18.68
N VAL A 54 16.73 -1.71 17.54
CA VAL A 54 18.14 -1.30 17.48
C VAL A 54 18.23 0.12 16.94
N ASN A 55 18.52 1.08 17.83
CA ASN A 55 18.46 2.51 17.50
C ASN A 55 19.35 2.90 16.31
N GLY A 56 20.57 2.36 16.23
CA GLY A 56 21.47 2.63 15.11
C GLY A 56 20.91 2.16 13.76
N LEU A 57 20.32 0.97 13.72
CA LEU A 57 19.69 0.43 12.51
C LEU A 57 18.43 1.22 12.14
N ARG A 58 17.58 1.54 13.13
CA ARG A 58 16.39 2.37 12.89
C ARG A 58 16.77 3.72 12.29
N TRP A 59 17.74 4.41 12.89
CA TRP A 59 18.20 5.69 12.38
C TRP A 59 18.74 5.56 10.95
N HIS A 60 19.58 4.56 10.69
CA HIS A 60 20.13 4.37 9.35
C HIS A 60 19.03 4.11 8.30
N LEU A 61 18.10 3.19 8.59
CA LEU A 61 16.98 2.85 7.70
C LEU A 61 16.04 4.03 7.42
N THR A 62 15.77 4.90 8.40
CA THR A 62 14.89 6.04 8.18
C THR A 62 15.54 7.19 7.41
N HIS A 63 16.86 7.17 7.19
CA HIS A 63 17.60 8.24 6.50
C HIS A 63 18.27 7.79 5.20
N LEU A 64 18.16 6.50 4.84
CA LEU A 64 18.94 5.90 3.75
C LEU A 64 18.64 6.45 2.34
N PHE A 65 17.44 6.98 2.06
CA PHE A 65 16.99 7.23 0.68
C PHE A 65 16.21 8.52 0.43
N LEU A 66 16.37 9.55 1.27
CA LEU A 66 15.55 10.78 1.15
C LEU A 66 15.84 11.63 -0.10
N SER A 67 16.88 11.33 -0.88
CA SER A 67 17.35 12.19 -1.98
C SER A 67 17.47 11.52 -3.35
N TRP A 68 17.16 10.23 -3.48
CA TRP A 68 17.36 9.49 -4.73
C TRP A 68 16.05 9.40 -5.50
N ASN A 69 16.01 10.06 -6.66
CA ASN A 69 14.91 9.93 -7.62
C ASN A 69 15.27 8.92 -8.72
N GLU A 70 14.23 8.42 -9.39
CA GLU A 70 14.34 7.41 -10.44
C GLU A 70 15.33 7.82 -11.53
N ASP A 71 15.24 9.07 -12.02
CA ASP A 71 16.14 9.60 -13.06
C ASP A 71 17.61 9.62 -12.62
N GLY A 72 17.89 10.01 -11.38
CA GLY A 72 19.23 10.06 -10.81
C GLY A 72 19.81 8.67 -10.69
N LEU A 73 19.02 7.72 -10.19
CA LEU A 73 19.42 6.31 -10.06
C LEU A 73 19.67 5.68 -11.43
N TYR A 74 18.82 5.96 -12.41
CA TYR A 74 18.99 5.48 -13.76
C TYR A 74 20.30 5.99 -14.39
N LYS A 75 20.60 7.29 -14.23
CA LYS A 75 21.88 7.86 -14.68
C LYS A 75 23.08 7.22 -13.98
N GLN A 76 23.01 7.02 -12.66
CA GLN A 76 24.07 6.33 -11.91
C GLN A 76 24.27 4.90 -12.39
N SER A 77 23.18 4.16 -12.66
CA SER A 77 23.24 2.82 -13.22
C SER A 77 23.99 2.78 -14.54
N LEU A 78 23.75 3.75 -15.44
CA LEU A 78 24.45 3.84 -16.73
C LEU A 78 25.94 4.19 -16.61
N LEU A 79 26.36 4.86 -15.53
CA LEU A 79 27.78 5.12 -15.26
C LEU A 79 28.50 3.86 -14.78
N VAL A 80 27.83 3.05 -13.95
CA VAL A 80 28.38 1.79 -13.44
C VAL A 80 28.40 0.71 -14.52
N GLU A 81 27.30 0.60 -15.28
CA GLU A 81 27.15 -0.36 -16.37
C GLU A 81 26.71 0.38 -17.65
N PRO A 82 27.67 0.79 -18.50
CA PRO A 82 27.37 1.43 -19.77
C PRO A 82 26.65 0.48 -20.73
N ARG A 83 25.75 1.02 -21.55
CA ARG A 83 25.07 0.23 -22.58
C ARG A 83 26.10 -0.36 -23.55
N GLN A 84 26.00 -1.66 -23.78
CA GLN A 84 26.76 -2.30 -24.84
C GLN A 84 26.12 -1.90 -26.19
N ASN A 85 26.95 -1.34 -27.07
CA ASN A 85 26.57 -1.07 -28.46
C ASN A 85 26.56 -2.37 -29.27
#